data_AF-A0A415QMF7-F1
#
_entry.id   AF-A0A415QMF7-F1
#
_cell.length_a   1.000
_cell.length_b   1.000
_cell.length_c   1.000
_cell.angle_alpha   90.00
_cell.angle_beta   90.00
_cell.angle_gamma   90.00
#
_symmetry.space_group_name_H-M   'P 1'
#
loop_
_entity.id
_entity.type
_entity.pdbx_description
1 polymer ?
#
loop_
_entity_poly.entity_id
_entity_poly.type
_entity_poly.pdbx_seq_one_letter_code
_entity_poly.pdbx_strand_id
1 'polypeptide(L)'
;MRIKELLKEKGLTQQELADMVGVSYQSMKQTLNAPSVTTSTLEKISTALNVPMWQLFASPEEVQPKKDALSLTCPHCGKEINIKVE
;
A
#
# COMPACT_ATOMS: atom_id res chain seq x y z
N MET A 1 -3.34 -9.04 1.62
CA MET A 1 -2.90 -8.02 0.64
C MET A 1 -4.11 -7.25 0.14
N ARG A 2 -3.96 -5.95 -0.09
CA ARG A 2 -5.06 -5.04 -0.46
C ARG A 2 -5.18 -4.79 -1.96
N ILE A 3 -4.56 -5.66 -2.79
CA ILE A 3 -4.56 -5.51 -4.26
C ILE A 3 -5.99 -5.47 -4.82
N LYS A 4 -6.92 -6.29 -4.29
CA LYS A 4 -8.33 -6.28 -4.73
C LYS A 4 -9.04 -4.94 -4.44
N GLU A 5 -8.65 -4.25 -3.38
CA GLU A 5 -9.20 -2.93 -3.03
C GLU A 5 -8.59 -1.85 -3.94
N LEU A 6 -7.26 -1.87 -4.13
CA LEU A 6 -6.56 -0.96 -5.04
C LEU A 6 -7.11 -1.03 -6.47
N LEU A 7 -7.46 -2.23 -6.95
CA LEU A 7 -8.11 -2.40 -8.24
C LEU A 7 -9.47 -1.70 -8.30
N LYS A 8 -10.30 -1.81 -7.25
CA LYS A 8 -11.59 -1.10 -7.18
C LYS A 8 -11.40 0.41 -7.11
N GLU A 9 -10.45 0.91 -6.32
CA GLU A 9 -10.15 2.34 -6.20
C GLU A 9 -9.69 2.94 -7.53
N LYS A 10 -8.95 2.16 -8.33
CA LYS A 10 -8.49 2.57 -9.66
C LYS A 10 -9.47 2.26 -10.80
N GLY A 11 -10.60 1.61 -10.51
CA GLY A 11 -11.57 1.20 -11.54
C GLY A 11 -11.04 0.12 -12.49
N LEU A 12 -10.06 -0.67 -12.06
CA LEU A 12 -9.41 -1.72 -12.84
C LEU A 12 -9.96 -3.10 -12.50
N THR A 13 -9.97 -3.99 -13.50
CA THR A 13 -10.32 -5.40 -13.33
C THR A 13 -9.08 -6.26 -13.06
N GLN A 14 -9.30 -7.47 -12.52
CA GLN A 14 -8.23 -8.46 -12.36
C GLN A 14 -7.65 -8.92 -13.70
N GLN A 15 -8.46 -8.89 -14.76
CA GLN A 15 -8.03 -9.22 -16.10
C GLN A 15 -7.08 -8.15 -16.64
N GLU A 16 -7.44 -6.87 -16.53
CA GLU A 16 -6.58 -5.76 -16.95
C GLU A 16 -5.26 -5.73 -16.18
N LEU A 17 -5.27 -6.07 -14.88
CA LEU A 17 -4.02 -6.24 -14.12
C LEU A 17 -3.16 -7.38 -14.70
N ALA A 18 -3.78 -8.50 -15.05
CA ALA A 18 -3.06 -9.63 -15.66
C ALA A 18 -2.44 -9.22 -17.00
N ASP A 19 -3.20 -8.49 -17.83
CA ASP A 19 -2.74 -7.96 -19.12
C ASP A 19 -1.58 -6.96 -18.94
N MET A 20 -1.67 -6.05 -17.98
CA MET A 20 -0.58 -5.09 -17.66
C MET A 20 0.69 -5.76 -17.14
N VAL A 21 0.55 -6.83 -16.36
CA VAL A 21 1.68 -7.60 -15.81
C VAL A 21 2.24 -8.60 -16.83
N GLY A 22 1.50 -8.88 -17.91
CA GLY A 22 1.87 -9.84 -18.96
C GLY A 22 1.72 -11.30 -18.52
N VAL A 23 0.71 -11.60 -17.69
CA VAL A 23 0.44 -12.95 -17.19
C VAL A 23 -0.99 -13.38 -17.51
N SER A 24 -1.26 -14.68 -17.42
CA SER A 24 -2.63 -15.17 -17.59
C SER A 24 -3.54 -14.73 -16.43
N TYR A 25 -4.83 -14.55 -16.72
CA TYR A 25 -5.83 -14.28 -15.68
C TYR A 25 -5.86 -15.35 -14.58
N GLN A 26 -5.67 -16.63 -14.93
CA GLN A 26 -5.61 -17.71 -13.94
C GLN A 26 -4.41 -17.56 -13.01
N SER A 27 -3.23 -17.26 -13.55
CA SER A 27 -2.03 -16.98 -12.77
C SER A 27 -2.25 -15.78 -11.85
N MET A 28 -2.83 -14.69 -12.37
CA MET A 28 -3.14 -13.50 -11.56
C MET A 28 -4.11 -13.84 -10.42
N LYS A 29 -5.19 -14.58 -10.70
CA LYS A 29 -6.14 -15.02 -9.67
C LYS A 29 -5.47 -15.90 -8.61
N GLN A 30 -4.54 -16.76 -9.00
CA GLN A 30 -3.79 -17.60 -8.07
C GLN A 30 -2.85 -16.76 -7.20
N THR A 31 -2.11 -15.82 -7.79
CA THR A 31 -1.26 -14.85 -7.07
C THR A 31 -2.05 -14.01 -6.06
N LEU A 32 -3.25 -13.53 -6.43
CA LEU A 32 -4.09 -12.69 -5.55
C LEU A 32 -4.68 -13.45 -4.35
N ASN A 33 -4.76 -14.79 -4.43
CA ASN A 33 -5.27 -15.63 -3.34
C ASN A 33 -4.16 -16.42 -2.64
N ALA A 34 -2.92 -16.33 -3.12
CA ALA A 34 -1.79 -17.03 -2.52
C ALA A 34 -1.44 -16.42 -1.15
N PRO A 35 -1.04 -17.25 -0.17
CA PRO A 35 -0.57 -16.75 1.13
C PRO A 35 0.77 -16.02 1.04
N SER A 36 1.59 -16.35 0.03
CA SER A 36 2.89 -15.73 -0.24
C SER A 36 3.11 -15.59 -1.74
N VAL A 37 3.78 -14.50 -2.12
CA VAL A 37 4.06 -14.14 -3.52
C VAL A 37 5.53 -13.71 -3.59
N THR A 38 6.20 -14.00 -4.70
CA THR A 38 7.60 -13.61 -4.90
C THR A 38 7.74 -12.09 -5.01
N THR A 39 8.83 -11.53 -4.50
CA THR A 39 9.11 -10.09 -4.52
C THR A 39 9.05 -9.52 -5.94
N SER A 40 9.62 -10.23 -6.92
CA SER A 40 9.57 -9.81 -8.34
C SER A 40 8.14 -9.68 -8.88
N THR A 41 7.22 -10.54 -8.44
CA THR A 41 5.81 -10.44 -8.86
C THR A 41 5.13 -9.25 -8.18
N LEU A 42 5.43 -9.01 -6.91
CA LEU A 42 4.94 -7.84 -6.18
C LEU A 42 5.44 -6.52 -6.79
N GLU A 43 6.69 -6.47 -7.21
CA GLU A 43 7.27 -5.32 -7.93
C GLU A 43 6.48 -5.06 -9.21
N LYS A 44 6.31 -6.08 -10.06
CA LYS A 44 5.54 -5.94 -11.30
C LYS A 44 4.11 -5.44 -11.07
N ILE A 45 3.42 -5.96 -10.05
CA ILE A 45 2.07 -5.51 -9.68
C ILE A 45 2.10 -4.05 -9.22
N SER A 46 3.05 -3.67 -8.36
CA SER A 46 3.17 -2.29 -7.87
C SER A 46 3.47 -1.30 -9.01
N THR A 47 4.33 -1.69 -9.96
CA THR A 47 4.66 -0.91 -11.16
C THR A 47 3.44 -0.81 -12.08
N ALA A 48 2.73 -1.91 -12.35
CA ALA A 48 1.53 -1.91 -13.18
C ALA A 48 0.41 -1.02 -12.60
N LEU A 49 0.24 -1.04 -11.27
CA LEU A 49 -0.72 -0.20 -10.58
C LEU A 49 -0.21 1.24 -10.36
N ASN A 50 1.06 1.52 -10.67
CA ASN A 50 1.75 2.77 -10.40
C ASN A 50 1.57 3.22 -8.94
N VAL A 51 1.87 2.31 -8.00
CA VAL A 51 1.84 2.55 -6.55
C VAL A 51 3.13 2.05 -5.92
N PRO A 52 3.58 2.64 -4.80
CA PRO A 52 4.70 2.09 -4.06
C PRO A 52 4.36 0.71 -3.47
N MET A 53 5.37 -0.15 -3.33
CA MET A 53 5.20 -1.55 -2.89
C MET A 53 4.47 -1.69 -1.55
N TRP A 54 4.72 -0.80 -0.58
CA TRP A 54 4.06 -0.84 0.73
C TRP A 54 2.53 -0.68 0.64
N GLN A 55 2.05 0.02 -0.39
CA GLN A 55 0.62 0.29 -0.58
C GLN A 55 -0.16 -0.97 -0.96
N LEU A 56 0.52 -2.02 -1.45
CA LEU A 56 -0.09 -3.34 -1.66
C LEU A 56 -0.55 -4.00 -0.34
N PHE A 57 -0.07 -3.51 0.80
CA PHE A 57 -0.32 -4.06 2.13
C PHE A 57 -1.13 -3.13 3.04
N ALA A 58 -1.00 -1.81 2.89
CA ALA A 58 -1.69 -0.83 3.74
C ALA A 58 -2.15 0.39 2.93
N SER A 59 -3.25 1.04 3.35
CA SER A 59 -3.69 2.31 2.75
C SER A 59 -2.77 3.43 3.19
N PRO A 60 -2.64 4.50 2.37
CA PRO A 60 -1.97 5.72 2.80
C PRO A 60 -2.54 6.29 4.10
N GLU A 61 -3.83 6.13 4.38
CA GLU A 61 -4.46 6.57 5.64
C GLU A 61 -4.02 5.77 6.88
N GLU A 62 -3.71 4.47 6.72
CA GLU A 62 -3.23 3.63 7.82
C GLU A 62 -1.77 3.92 8.16
N VAL A 63 -0.99 4.33 7.17
CA VAL A 63 0.46 4.57 7.28
C VAL A 63 0.76 6.04 7.60
N GLN A 64 -0.15 6.96 7.28
CA GLN A 64 0.00 8.35 7.67
C GLN A 64 0.03 8.46 9.20
N PRO A 65 1.06 9.11 9.78
CA PRO A 65 0.99 9.46 11.18
C PRO A 65 -0.27 10.30 11.36
N LYS A 66 -1.15 9.91 12.30
CA LYS A 66 -2.26 10.75 12.72
C LYS A 66 -1.68 12.14 12.94
N LYS A 67 -2.23 13.16 12.28
CA LYS A 67 -1.73 14.54 12.34
C LYS A 67 -1.61 15.06 13.79
N ASP A 68 -2.33 14.41 14.73
CA ASP A 68 -2.34 14.70 16.16
C ASP A 68 -1.41 13.82 17.02
N ALA A 69 -0.61 12.91 16.45
CA ALA A 69 0.18 11.92 17.20
C ALA A 69 1.67 12.28 17.39
N LEU A 70 2.09 13.50 17.07
CA LEU A 70 3.37 14.04 17.55
C LEU A 70 3.16 14.66 18.94
N SER A 71 2.73 13.87 19.93
CA SER A 71 2.85 14.28 21.34
C SER A 71 4.31 14.06 21.74
N LEU A 72 5.16 15.00 21.31
CA LEU A 72 6.55 15.09 21.77
C LEU A 72 6.52 15.65 23.18
N THR A 73 6.48 14.75 24.17
CA THR A 73 6.53 15.13 25.57
C THR A 73 7.97 15.34 25.99
N CYS A 74 8.29 16.52 26.54
CA CYS A 74 9.63 16.83 27.01
C CYS A 74 10.05 15.89 28.16
N PRO A 75 11.13 15.09 28.03
CA PRO A 75 11.54 14.15 29.09
C PRO A 75 12.09 14.85 30.35
N HIS A 76 12.36 16.16 30.28
CA HIS A 76 12.84 16.95 31.41
C HIS A 76 11.72 17.63 32.21
N CYS A 77 10.60 18.00 31.58
CA CYS A 77 9.54 18.77 32.25
C CYS A 77 8.10 18.30 31.98
N GLY A 78 7.91 17.22 31.20
CA GLY A 78 6.60 16.61 30.94
C GLY A 78 5.65 17.44 30.07
N LYS A 79 6.10 18.57 29.51
CA LYS A 79 5.28 19.43 28.65
C LYS A 79 5.22 18.93 27.21
N GLU A 80 4.06 19.08 26.59
CA GLU A 80 3.85 18.79 25.16
C GLU A 80 4.54 19.85 24.30
N ILE A 81 5.35 19.39 23.34
CA ILE A 81 6.10 20.22 22.41
C ILE A 81 5.32 20.26 21.09
N ASN A 82 4.75 21.42 20.77
CA ASN A 82 4.02 21.63 19.52
C ASN A 82 4.98 22.21 18.47
N ILE A 83 5.34 21.42 17.46
CA ILE A 83 6.22 21.86 16.37
C ILE A 83 5.35 22.28 15.19
N LYS A 84 5.39 23.57 14.86
CA LYS A 84 4.82 24.09 13.61
C LYS A 84 5.85 23.91 12.51
N VAL A 85 5.45 23.26 11.42
CA VAL A 85 6.24 23.21 10.18
C VAL A 85 5.66 24.27 9.25
N GLU A 86 6.48 25.28 8.91
CA GLU A 86 6.19 26.26 7.84
C GLU A 86 6.61 25.72 6.47
#